data_AF-A0A9R0XD36-F1
#
_entry.id   AF-A0A9R0XD36-F1
#
_cell.length_a   1.000
_cell.length_b   1.000
_cell.length_c   1.000
_cell.angle_alpha   90.00
_cell.angle_beta   90.00
_cell.angle_gamma   90.00
#
_symmetry.space_group_name_H-M   'P 1'
#
loop_
_entity.id
_entity.type
_entity.pdbx_description
1 polymer ?
#
loop_
_entity_poly.entity_id
_entity_poly.type
_entity_poly.pdbx_seq_one_letter_code
_entity_poly.pdbx_strand_id
1 'polypeptide(L)'
;MRTAGRTPATRALSCVLFLQLAVASQGAITKGDFPPGFVFGIGSSAYQIEGAVAEDGRKPSIWDTFTHSGYSADGATADVTADQYHKYKEDVKLLSEMGVDAYRFSIAWPRLIPDGRGAVNPKGLEYYNNLINELLSHGIQPHVTIYHFDFPQALQDEYRGMLSRKFIDDYTAYADVCFKNFGDRVKYWSTVNEPNIEPIGGYDVGFFPPRRCSSPFGISCDDGNSTTEPYIVAHHLLLAHASAASLYEGKYQAKQGGKIGLTLLGWWYEPATQTPEDIAAAARMNDFHIGWYMHPLVHGDYPPLMRKNVGSRLPSFTAEELKRVRGSFDFVGFNHYGAAYVKADLSKLDQKLRDYMGDAAVKYDTTPFLNSNNQLLFGLKSGFMSSTPWALKKMLGHLQLKYKNPVVMIHENGAASIAEPSAGNAPDDKFRSQYLQDYIEATLESSRNGSNVQGYFVWSFLDVFEYLFGYRMGFGLYGVDFNSEERTRYQRHSAKWFAGFLRGGELRPVALPGKAYSQ
;
A
#
# COMPACT_ATOMS: atom_id res chain seq x y z
N MET A 1 -76.19 40.19 41.36
CA MET A 1 -75.17 40.98 40.64
C MET A 1 -74.07 40.02 40.16
N ARG A 2 -73.70 40.14 38.87
CA ARG A 2 -72.42 39.79 38.19
C ARG A 2 -71.37 39.03 39.04
N THR A 3 -70.72 37.95 38.62
CA THR A 3 -70.00 37.75 37.35
C THR A 3 -69.67 36.26 37.13
N ALA A 4 -69.73 35.83 35.87
CA ALA A 4 -69.21 34.57 35.38
C ALA A 4 -67.67 34.57 35.30
N GLY A 5 -67.02 33.49 35.74
CA GLY A 5 -65.61 33.18 35.50
C GLY A 5 -65.51 31.93 34.63
N ARG A 6 -65.14 32.10 33.36
CA ARG A 6 -64.86 31.01 32.42
C ARG A 6 -63.41 30.54 32.58
N THR A 7 -63.26 29.22 32.51
CA THR A 7 -62.02 28.43 32.40
C THR A 7 -61.12 28.87 31.24
N PRO A 8 -59.78 28.82 31.38
CA PRO A 8 -58.88 28.94 30.24
C PRO A 8 -58.73 27.57 29.56
N ALA A 9 -59.17 27.48 28.31
CA ALA A 9 -58.83 26.39 27.42
C ALA A 9 -57.42 26.62 26.86
N THR A 10 -56.50 25.71 27.17
CA THR A 10 -55.17 25.58 26.57
C THR A 10 -55.30 25.34 25.06
N ARG A 11 -54.91 26.33 24.25
CA ARG A 11 -54.69 26.16 22.81
C ARG A 11 -53.34 25.47 22.61
N ALA A 12 -53.36 24.19 22.28
CA ALA A 12 -52.22 23.52 21.67
C ALA A 12 -52.09 24.00 20.22
N LEU A 13 -51.04 24.76 19.92
CA LEU A 13 -50.63 25.07 18.56
C LEU A 13 -49.80 23.88 18.06
N SER A 14 -50.42 22.98 17.29
CA SER A 14 -49.69 21.96 16.55
C SER A 14 -48.99 22.61 15.36
N CYS A 15 -47.73 23.00 15.52
CA CYS A 15 -46.83 23.24 14.40
C CYS A 15 -46.39 21.88 13.85
N VAL A 16 -47.06 21.40 12.80
CA VAL A 16 -46.58 20.29 11.99
C VAL A 16 -45.42 20.81 11.15
N LEU A 17 -44.18 20.59 11.62
CA LEU A 17 -43.00 20.69 10.76
C LEU A 17 -43.02 19.46 9.84
N PHE A 18 -43.39 19.65 8.59
CA PHE A 18 -43.06 18.68 7.55
C PHE A 18 -41.55 18.77 7.31
N LEU A 19 -40.77 17.90 7.95
CA LEU A 19 -39.47 17.51 7.42
C LEU A 19 -39.75 16.73 6.13
N GLN A 20 -39.76 17.42 5.00
CA GLN A 20 -39.44 16.76 3.75
C GLN A 20 -37.97 16.33 3.85
N LEU A 21 -37.75 15.08 4.23
CA LEU A 21 -36.55 14.36 3.85
C LEU A 21 -36.54 14.34 2.33
N ALA A 22 -35.88 15.32 1.73
CA ALA A 22 -35.37 15.17 0.38
C ALA A 22 -34.39 14.00 0.46
N VAL A 23 -34.89 12.81 0.13
CA VAL A 23 -34.03 11.73 -0.34
C VAL A 23 -33.44 12.30 -1.62
N ALA A 24 -32.29 12.97 -1.50
CA ALA A 24 -31.48 13.28 -2.65
C ALA A 24 -31.25 11.92 -3.31
N SER A 25 -31.81 11.71 -4.50
CA SER A 25 -31.31 10.65 -5.35
C SER A 25 -29.82 10.96 -5.48
N GLN A 26 -28.96 10.14 -4.87
CA GLN A 26 -27.53 10.24 -5.14
C GLN A 26 -27.40 10.10 -6.65
N GLY A 27 -27.12 11.22 -7.32
CA GLY A 27 -26.87 11.22 -8.74
C GLY A 27 -25.78 10.21 -9.04
N ALA A 28 -25.83 9.62 -10.22
CA ALA A 28 -24.81 8.66 -10.62
C ALA A 28 -23.42 9.27 -10.49
N ILE A 29 -22.53 8.62 -9.72
CA ILE A 29 -21.14 9.05 -9.57
C ILE A 29 -20.38 8.66 -10.84
N THR A 30 -19.65 9.60 -11.41
CA THR A 30 -18.81 9.43 -12.60
C THR A 30 -17.37 9.84 -12.29
N LYS A 31 -16.43 9.54 -13.18
CA LYS A 31 -15.04 10.04 -13.07
C LYS A 31 -14.99 11.57 -12.94
N GLY A 32 -15.94 12.29 -13.54
CA GLY A 32 -16.03 13.75 -13.51
C GLY A 32 -16.44 14.36 -12.16
N ASP A 33 -16.93 13.56 -11.22
CA ASP A 33 -17.27 14.03 -9.86
C ASP A 33 -16.05 14.25 -8.96
N PHE A 34 -14.90 13.70 -9.34
CA PHE A 34 -13.64 13.85 -8.62
C PHE A 34 -12.99 15.21 -8.92
N PRO A 35 -12.15 15.73 -8.00
CA PRO A 35 -11.48 17.01 -8.20
C PRO A 35 -10.70 17.08 -9.53
N PRO A 36 -10.60 18.27 -10.16
CA PRO A 36 -9.77 18.44 -11.35
C PRO A 36 -8.33 17.95 -11.12
N GLY A 37 -7.83 17.15 -12.05
CA GLY A 37 -6.50 16.55 -11.96
C GLY A 37 -6.40 15.30 -11.08
N PHE A 38 -7.52 14.79 -10.56
CA PHE A 38 -7.53 13.50 -9.86
C PHE A 38 -7.13 12.36 -10.80
N VAL A 39 -6.16 11.55 -10.38
CA VAL A 39 -5.57 10.49 -11.20
C VAL A 39 -6.22 9.14 -10.86
N PHE A 40 -6.78 8.46 -11.85
CA PHE A 40 -7.14 7.04 -11.72
C PHE A 40 -6.10 6.18 -12.41
N GLY A 41 -5.41 5.36 -11.62
CA GLY A 41 -4.36 4.49 -12.11
C GLY A 41 -4.54 3.03 -11.72
N ILE A 42 -3.53 2.25 -12.04
CA ILE A 42 -3.44 0.83 -11.68
C ILE A 42 -1.97 0.46 -11.44
N GLY A 43 -1.73 -0.51 -10.56
CA GLY A 43 -0.40 -0.81 -10.05
C GLY A 43 0.12 -2.22 -10.33
N SER A 44 1.45 -2.36 -10.28
CA SER A 44 2.22 -3.60 -10.18
C SER A 44 3.55 -3.36 -9.44
N SER A 45 4.33 -4.43 -9.24
CA SER A 45 5.72 -4.34 -8.78
C SER A 45 6.63 -5.31 -9.53
N ALA A 46 7.91 -4.95 -9.65
CA ALA A 46 8.87 -5.62 -10.52
C ALA A 46 9.02 -7.11 -10.22
N TYR A 47 9.34 -7.47 -8.98
CA TYR A 47 9.52 -8.89 -8.60
C TYR A 47 8.24 -9.71 -8.81
N GLN A 48 7.08 -9.07 -8.66
CA GLN A 48 5.80 -9.78 -8.72
C GLN A 48 5.30 -10.03 -10.15
N ILE A 49 5.77 -9.30 -11.18
CA ILE A 49 5.27 -9.44 -12.56
C ILE A 49 6.32 -9.48 -13.68
N GLU A 50 7.56 -9.06 -13.46
CA GLU A 50 8.55 -8.98 -14.55
C GLU A 50 9.00 -10.36 -15.04
N GLY A 51 9.37 -11.25 -14.11
CA GLY A 51 10.07 -12.49 -14.44
C GLY A 51 11.49 -12.24 -14.94
N ALA A 52 11.98 -13.09 -15.84
CA ALA A 52 13.28 -12.98 -16.47
C ALA A 52 14.42 -12.75 -15.44
N VAL A 53 14.38 -13.52 -14.35
CA VAL A 53 15.19 -13.27 -13.14
C VAL A 53 16.70 -13.44 -13.35
N ALA A 54 17.10 -14.20 -14.36
CA ALA A 54 18.49 -14.49 -14.71
C ALA A 54 18.88 -13.97 -16.11
N GLU A 55 18.02 -13.17 -16.75
CA GLU A 55 18.25 -12.70 -18.11
C GLU A 55 18.95 -11.36 -18.16
N ASP A 56 19.67 -11.12 -19.25
CA ASP A 56 20.21 -9.81 -19.61
C ASP A 56 21.01 -9.12 -18.49
N GLY A 57 21.70 -9.91 -17.68
CA GLY A 57 22.58 -9.43 -16.62
C GLY A 57 21.89 -9.05 -15.30
N ARG A 58 20.57 -9.24 -15.15
CA ARG A 58 19.94 -9.17 -13.82
C ARG A 58 20.59 -10.18 -12.87
N LYS A 59 20.78 -9.79 -11.61
CA LYS A 59 21.26 -10.67 -10.53
C LYS A 59 20.16 -10.93 -9.49
N PRO A 60 20.36 -11.85 -8.54
CA PRO A 60 19.36 -12.13 -7.51
C PRO A 60 19.09 -10.95 -6.56
N SER A 61 17.82 -10.75 -6.22
CA SER A 61 17.36 -10.02 -5.04
C SER A 61 17.25 -10.95 -3.82
N ILE A 62 16.99 -10.36 -2.66
CA ILE A 62 16.64 -11.08 -1.44
C ILE A 62 15.40 -11.97 -1.59
N TRP A 63 14.46 -11.60 -2.47
CA TRP A 63 13.29 -12.44 -2.74
C TRP A 63 13.60 -13.63 -3.64
N ASP A 64 14.49 -13.48 -4.63
CA ASP A 64 14.93 -14.61 -5.46
C ASP A 64 15.52 -15.69 -4.53
N THR A 65 16.50 -15.31 -3.69
CA THR A 65 17.13 -16.22 -2.72
C THR A 65 16.13 -16.82 -1.74
N PHE A 66 15.18 -16.04 -1.23
CA PHE A 66 14.16 -16.53 -0.31
C PHE A 66 13.24 -17.56 -0.96
N THR A 67 12.75 -17.31 -2.17
CA THR A 67 11.85 -18.23 -2.87
C THR A 67 12.58 -19.49 -3.34
N HIS A 68 13.81 -19.38 -3.84
CA HIS A 68 14.65 -20.55 -4.19
C HIS A 68 15.07 -21.39 -2.99
N SER A 69 15.01 -20.83 -1.77
CA SER A 69 15.19 -21.57 -0.52
C SER A 69 13.91 -22.30 -0.05
N GLY A 70 12.81 -22.17 -0.80
CA GLY A 70 11.54 -22.85 -0.52
C GLY A 70 10.70 -22.19 0.57
N TYR A 71 10.96 -20.93 0.92
CA TYR A 71 10.25 -20.24 2.01
C TYR A 71 8.94 -19.57 1.59
N SER A 72 8.66 -19.47 0.28
CA SER A 72 7.38 -19.01 -0.24
C SER A 72 6.28 -20.06 -0.09
N ALA A 73 5.03 -19.62 -0.20
CA ALA A 73 3.89 -20.54 -0.26
C ALA A 73 4.06 -21.56 -1.40
N ASP A 74 3.85 -22.85 -1.08
CA ASP A 74 4.06 -24.00 -1.98
C ASP A 74 5.47 -24.12 -2.59
N GLY A 75 6.47 -23.40 -2.06
CA GLY A 75 7.80 -23.33 -2.67
C GLY A 75 7.79 -22.63 -4.04
N ALA A 76 6.77 -21.82 -4.34
CA ALA A 76 6.64 -21.13 -5.61
C ALA A 76 7.75 -20.08 -5.82
N THR A 77 8.27 -19.96 -7.04
CA THR A 77 9.24 -18.92 -7.41
C THR A 77 8.59 -17.86 -8.31
N ALA A 78 9.22 -16.69 -8.39
CA ALA A 78 8.81 -15.61 -9.28
C ALA A 78 9.67 -15.53 -10.56
N ASP A 79 10.30 -16.65 -10.95
CA ASP A 79 11.32 -16.68 -12.01
C ASP A 79 10.79 -16.17 -13.36
N VAL A 80 9.53 -16.49 -13.64
CA VAL A 80 8.81 -16.10 -14.87
C VAL A 80 7.61 -15.20 -14.56
N THR A 81 6.80 -15.53 -13.54
CA THR A 81 5.55 -14.83 -13.19
C THR A 81 4.71 -14.50 -14.44
N ALA A 82 4.24 -13.25 -14.60
CA ALA A 82 3.49 -12.77 -15.76
C ALA A 82 4.39 -12.46 -16.97
N ASP A 83 5.70 -12.54 -16.84
CA ASP A 83 6.64 -12.30 -17.94
C ASP A 83 6.49 -10.92 -18.60
N GLN A 84 6.22 -9.88 -17.77
CA GLN A 84 6.11 -8.51 -18.30
C GLN A 84 7.42 -8.03 -18.93
N TYR A 85 8.58 -8.56 -18.51
CA TYR A 85 9.87 -8.21 -19.10
C TYR A 85 9.84 -8.33 -20.63
N HIS A 86 9.23 -9.41 -21.15
CA HIS A 86 9.05 -9.63 -22.58
C HIS A 86 7.75 -9.05 -23.13
N LYS A 87 6.68 -9.04 -22.33
CA LYS A 87 5.30 -8.74 -22.79
C LYS A 87 4.81 -7.33 -22.46
N TYR A 88 5.68 -6.42 -22.02
CA TYR A 88 5.27 -5.07 -21.61
C TYR A 88 4.48 -4.29 -22.67
N LYS A 89 4.70 -4.52 -23.97
CA LYS A 89 3.91 -3.85 -25.03
C LYS A 89 2.46 -4.31 -25.06
N GLU A 90 2.24 -5.61 -24.87
CA GLU A 90 0.89 -6.18 -24.77
C GLU A 90 0.19 -5.61 -23.53
N ASP A 91 0.92 -5.57 -22.42
CA ASP A 91 0.46 -5.02 -21.15
C ASP A 91 0.08 -3.53 -21.26
N VAL A 92 0.93 -2.69 -21.86
CA VAL A 92 0.63 -1.27 -22.06
C VAL A 92 -0.56 -1.06 -22.98
N LYS A 93 -0.73 -1.90 -24.01
CA LYS A 93 -1.92 -1.84 -24.86
C LYS A 93 -3.20 -2.10 -24.05
N LEU A 94 -3.20 -3.10 -23.15
CA LEU A 94 -4.34 -3.37 -22.27
C LEU A 94 -4.62 -2.21 -21.31
N LEU A 95 -3.58 -1.57 -20.77
CA LEU A 95 -3.72 -0.37 -19.94
C LEU A 95 -4.35 0.80 -20.72
N SER A 96 -3.92 1.00 -21.96
CA SER A 96 -4.47 2.03 -22.85
C SER A 96 -5.94 1.77 -23.18
N GLU A 97 -6.28 0.53 -23.53
CA GLU A 97 -7.67 0.10 -23.79
C GLU A 97 -8.57 0.23 -22.56
N MET A 98 -8.01 0.08 -21.35
CA MET A 98 -8.73 0.32 -20.09
C MET A 98 -9.01 1.81 -19.86
N GLY A 99 -8.12 2.69 -20.32
CA GLY A 99 -8.25 4.15 -20.21
C GLY A 99 -7.76 4.71 -18.86
N VAL A 100 -6.75 4.08 -18.26
CA VAL A 100 -6.12 4.59 -17.02
C VAL A 100 -5.30 5.86 -17.30
N ASP A 101 -5.28 6.78 -16.34
CA ASP A 101 -4.47 8.00 -16.42
C ASP A 101 -2.99 7.73 -16.13
N ALA A 102 -2.71 6.72 -15.30
CA ALA A 102 -1.38 6.41 -14.81
C ALA A 102 -1.16 4.91 -14.57
N TYR A 103 0.08 4.48 -14.75
CA TYR A 103 0.53 3.14 -14.36
C TYR A 103 1.60 3.27 -13.28
N ARG A 104 1.35 2.66 -12.11
CA ARG A 104 2.32 2.56 -11.03
C ARG A 104 3.10 1.26 -11.17
N PHE A 105 4.41 1.34 -11.34
CA PHE A 105 5.30 0.17 -11.38
C PHE A 105 6.57 0.44 -10.57
N SER A 106 7.35 -0.60 -10.26
CA SER A 106 8.67 -0.42 -9.63
C SER A 106 9.81 -0.73 -10.58
N ILE A 107 10.97 -0.13 -10.32
CA ILE A 107 12.22 -0.48 -10.99
C ILE A 107 12.93 -1.51 -10.13
N ALA A 108 13.33 -2.64 -10.72
CA ALA A 108 14.15 -3.62 -10.04
C ALA A 108 15.59 -3.14 -9.91
N TRP A 109 15.99 -2.82 -8.67
CA TRP A 109 17.38 -2.54 -8.33
C TRP A 109 18.33 -3.62 -8.89
N PRO A 110 18.13 -4.93 -8.66
CA PRO A 110 19.06 -5.95 -9.15
C PRO A 110 19.03 -6.14 -10.68
N ARG A 111 18.07 -5.53 -11.39
CA ARG A 111 18.08 -5.49 -12.87
C ARG A 111 18.85 -4.28 -13.37
N LEU A 112 18.65 -3.11 -12.74
CA LEU A 112 19.29 -1.86 -13.17
C LEU A 112 20.75 -1.76 -12.73
N ILE A 113 21.06 -2.18 -11.50
CA ILE A 113 22.41 -2.23 -10.92
C ILE A 113 22.61 -3.62 -10.28
N PRO A 114 23.05 -4.63 -11.04
CA PRO A 114 22.99 -6.03 -10.61
C PRO A 114 23.77 -6.37 -9.34
N ASP A 115 24.96 -5.80 -9.15
CA ASP A 115 25.77 -5.98 -7.93
C ASP A 115 25.36 -5.02 -6.80
N GLY A 116 24.23 -4.32 -6.96
CA GLY A 116 23.77 -3.25 -6.08
C GLY A 116 24.58 -1.96 -6.18
N ARG A 117 25.85 -2.03 -6.59
CA ARG A 117 26.74 -0.90 -6.91
C ARG A 117 27.35 -1.05 -8.30
N GLY A 118 27.92 0.04 -8.81
CA GLY A 118 28.76 0.03 -10.00
C GLY A 118 28.02 0.45 -11.27
N ALA A 119 28.36 -0.19 -12.39
CA ALA A 119 27.84 0.18 -13.70
C ALA A 119 26.35 -0.17 -13.83
N VAL A 120 25.61 0.72 -14.50
CA VAL A 120 24.24 0.45 -14.90
C VAL A 120 24.24 -0.68 -15.93
N ASN A 121 23.37 -1.66 -15.75
CA ASN A 121 23.12 -2.69 -16.75
C ASN A 121 22.42 -2.07 -17.98
N PRO A 122 23.05 -2.06 -19.17
CA PRO A 122 22.48 -1.44 -20.35
C PRO A 122 21.13 -2.04 -20.75
N LYS A 123 20.93 -3.35 -20.54
CA LYS A 123 19.68 -4.03 -20.88
C LYS A 123 18.54 -3.74 -19.89
N GLY A 124 18.84 -3.73 -18.60
CA GLY A 124 17.89 -3.24 -17.59
C GLY A 124 17.48 -1.78 -17.85
N LEU A 125 18.44 -0.93 -18.21
CA LEU A 125 18.17 0.47 -18.58
C LEU A 125 17.31 0.58 -19.84
N GLU A 126 17.60 -0.22 -20.87
CA GLU A 126 16.84 -0.28 -22.12
C GLU A 126 15.38 -0.70 -21.85
N TYR A 127 15.15 -1.74 -21.04
CA TYR A 127 13.82 -2.21 -20.66
C TYR A 127 12.95 -1.10 -20.05
N TYR A 128 13.43 -0.45 -18.98
CA TYR A 128 12.64 0.61 -18.34
C TYR A 128 12.44 1.84 -19.21
N ASN A 129 13.44 2.21 -20.04
CA ASN A 129 13.25 3.27 -21.03
C ASN A 129 12.13 2.93 -22.02
N ASN A 130 12.12 1.69 -22.51
CA ASN A 130 11.12 1.23 -23.46
C ASN A 130 9.72 1.17 -22.83
N LEU A 131 9.59 0.64 -21.61
CA LEU A 131 8.32 0.64 -20.87
C LEU A 131 7.79 2.07 -20.65
N ILE A 132 8.64 2.99 -20.17
CA ILE A 132 8.27 4.39 -19.95
C ILE A 132 7.85 5.07 -21.25
N ASN A 133 8.60 4.86 -22.33
CA ASN A 133 8.28 5.44 -23.64
C ASN A 133 6.98 4.89 -24.21
N GLU A 134 6.75 3.58 -24.08
CA GLU A 134 5.51 2.94 -24.52
C GLU A 134 4.31 3.51 -23.75
N LEU A 135 4.38 3.59 -22.41
CA LEU A 135 3.32 4.21 -21.57
C LEU A 135 2.98 5.63 -22.03
N LEU A 136 4.02 6.46 -22.20
CA LEU A 136 3.83 7.85 -22.63
C LEU A 136 3.28 7.97 -24.05
N SER A 137 3.62 7.06 -24.95
CA SER A 137 3.07 7.04 -26.31
C SER A 137 1.56 6.82 -26.33
N HIS A 138 1.01 6.18 -25.29
CA HIS A 138 -0.42 5.98 -25.07
C HIS A 138 -1.03 7.01 -24.09
N GLY A 139 -0.28 8.04 -23.70
CA GLY A 139 -0.75 9.08 -22.79
C GLY A 139 -0.87 8.65 -21.33
N ILE A 140 -0.26 7.52 -20.94
CA ILE A 140 -0.30 6.98 -19.58
C ILE A 140 0.89 7.51 -18.78
N GLN A 141 0.62 8.11 -17.63
CA GLN A 141 1.67 8.66 -16.77
C GLN A 141 2.43 7.55 -16.03
N PRO A 142 3.78 7.51 -16.11
CA PRO A 142 4.56 6.58 -15.30
C PRO A 142 4.69 7.10 -13.85
N HIS A 143 4.11 6.36 -12.90
CA HIS A 143 4.30 6.56 -11.47
C HIS A 143 5.29 5.50 -10.96
N VAL A 144 6.52 5.90 -10.67
CA VAL A 144 7.60 4.93 -10.43
C VAL A 144 7.88 4.76 -8.95
N THR A 145 7.91 3.51 -8.51
CA THR A 145 8.46 3.12 -7.20
C THR A 145 9.93 2.73 -7.35
N ILE A 146 10.83 3.39 -6.63
CA ILE A 146 12.27 3.15 -6.74
C ILE A 146 12.62 1.79 -6.13
N TYR A 147 12.05 1.48 -4.97
CA TYR A 147 12.32 0.25 -4.24
C TYR A 147 11.03 -0.41 -3.73
N HIS A 148 10.85 -1.68 -4.09
CA HIS A 148 9.68 -2.48 -3.71
C HIS A 148 10.14 -3.86 -3.25
N PHE A 149 10.78 -3.89 -2.07
CA PHE A 149 11.28 -5.08 -1.36
C PHE A 149 12.37 -5.90 -2.07
N ASP A 150 12.79 -5.53 -3.27
CA ASP A 150 13.64 -6.30 -4.16
C ASP A 150 15.14 -5.96 -4.01
N PHE A 151 15.62 -5.91 -2.77
CA PHE A 151 16.99 -5.51 -2.46
C PHE A 151 18.01 -6.47 -3.08
N PRO A 152 19.13 -6.00 -3.68
CA PRO A 152 20.14 -6.88 -4.26
C PRO A 152 20.75 -7.82 -3.22
N GLN A 153 20.75 -9.13 -3.50
CA GLN A 153 21.28 -10.13 -2.57
C GLN A 153 22.76 -9.90 -2.24
N ALA A 154 23.55 -9.42 -3.20
CA ALA A 154 24.97 -9.13 -3.00
C ALA A 154 25.22 -8.14 -1.85
N LEU A 155 24.37 -7.13 -1.69
CA LEU A 155 24.47 -6.15 -0.60
C LEU A 155 23.92 -6.70 0.72
N GLN A 156 22.92 -7.59 0.65
CA GLN A 156 22.44 -8.32 1.82
C GLN A 156 23.56 -9.20 2.40
N ASP A 157 24.32 -9.89 1.55
CA ASP A 157 25.42 -10.75 1.95
C ASP A 157 26.62 -9.95 2.47
N GLU A 158 26.97 -8.83 1.82
CA GLU A 158 28.16 -8.05 2.17
C GLU A 158 28.07 -7.44 3.58
N TYR A 159 26.94 -6.82 3.91
CA TYR A 159 26.83 -6.02 5.13
C TYR A 159 25.52 -6.20 5.89
N ARG A 160 24.77 -7.28 5.61
CA ARG A 160 23.47 -7.57 6.23
C ARG A 160 22.39 -6.53 5.87
N GLY A 161 22.50 -5.97 4.66
CA GLY A 161 21.51 -5.09 4.06
C GLY A 161 21.09 -3.94 4.97
N MET A 162 19.79 -3.83 5.21
CA MET A 162 19.17 -2.67 5.88
C MET A 162 19.52 -2.54 7.37
N LEU A 163 20.19 -3.52 7.98
CA LEU A 163 20.74 -3.37 9.33
C LEU A 163 21.96 -2.45 9.37
N SER A 164 22.63 -2.25 8.24
CA SER A 164 23.79 -1.37 8.12
C SER A 164 23.41 0.01 7.63
N ARG A 165 24.04 1.05 8.19
CA ARG A 165 23.92 2.42 7.66
C ARG A 165 24.41 2.58 6.22
N LYS A 166 25.27 1.68 5.73
CA LYS A 166 25.72 1.65 4.31
C LYS A 166 24.54 1.58 3.33
N PHE A 167 23.43 0.94 3.73
CA PHE A 167 22.22 0.88 2.94
C PHE A 167 21.73 2.26 2.48
N ILE A 168 21.86 3.28 3.33
CA ILE A 168 21.40 4.64 3.02
C ILE A 168 22.17 5.21 1.81
N ASP A 169 23.49 5.06 1.81
CA ASP A 169 24.36 5.57 0.75
C ASP A 169 24.12 4.81 -0.57
N ASP A 170 24.03 3.47 -0.50
CA ASP A 170 23.80 2.63 -1.67
C ASP A 170 22.43 2.85 -2.29
N TYR A 171 21.40 2.99 -1.45
CA TYR A 171 20.06 3.34 -1.90
C TYR A 171 20.04 4.73 -2.54
N THR A 172 20.73 5.71 -1.94
CA THR A 172 20.81 7.07 -2.49
C THR A 172 21.50 7.08 -3.86
N ALA A 173 22.57 6.30 -4.03
CA ALA A 173 23.25 6.15 -5.31
C ALA A 173 22.36 5.47 -6.36
N TYR A 174 21.61 4.44 -5.99
CA TYR A 174 20.63 3.81 -6.86
C TYR A 174 19.51 4.78 -7.27
N ALA A 175 18.96 5.55 -6.32
CA ALA A 175 17.97 6.59 -6.62
C ALA A 175 18.53 7.66 -7.56
N ASP A 176 19.80 8.08 -7.41
CA ASP A 176 20.47 9.00 -8.33
C ASP A 176 20.47 8.49 -9.77
N VAL A 177 20.73 7.18 -9.95
CA VAL A 177 20.67 6.52 -11.26
C VAL A 177 19.25 6.57 -11.82
N CYS A 178 18.23 6.26 -11.02
CA CYS A 178 16.83 6.34 -11.46
C CYS A 178 16.45 7.76 -11.90
N PHE A 179 16.75 8.78 -11.09
CA PHE A 179 16.42 10.17 -11.41
C PHE A 179 17.16 10.67 -12.66
N LYS A 180 18.45 10.34 -12.78
CA LYS A 180 19.29 10.75 -13.91
C LYS A 180 18.79 10.19 -15.24
N ASN A 181 18.34 8.94 -15.26
CA ASN A 181 18.03 8.24 -16.49
C ASN A 181 16.56 8.31 -16.91
N PHE A 182 15.65 8.53 -15.96
CA PHE A 182 14.21 8.47 -16.23
C PHE A 182 13.45 9.73 -15.83
N GLY A 183 14.02 10.61 -14.99
CA GLY A 183 13.30 11.76 -14.46
C GLY A 183 13.00 12.88 -15.47
N ASP A 184 13.58 12.81 -16.66
CA ASP A 184 13.16 13.63 -17.79
C ASP A 184 11.70 13.35 -18.19
N ARG A 185 11.23 12.12 -17.99
CA ARG A 185 9.88 11.62 -18.34
C ARG A 185 9.02 11.27 -17.12
N VAL A 186 9.60 10.70 -16.07
CA VAL A 186 8.90 10.30 -14.84
C VAL A 186 8.71 11.50 -13.92
N LYS A 187 7.46 11.78 -13.54
CA LYS A 187 7.08 12.94 -12.71
C LYS A 187 6.54 12.59 -11.34
N TYR A 188 6.36 11.31 -11.02
CA TYR A 188 5.92 10.86 -9.72
C TYR A 188 6.83 9.72 -9.23
N TRP A 189 7.52 9.97 -8.12
CA TRP A 189 8.48 9.05 -7.52
C TRP A 189 8.03 8.62 -6.14
N SER A 190 7.77 7.33 -5.95
CA SER A 190 7.69 6.70 -4.64
C SER A 190 9.05 6.11 -4.31
N THR A 191 9.74 6.65 -3.32
CA THR A 191 11.05 6.17 -2.88
C THR A 191 10.99 4.71 -2.42
N VAL A 192 10.14 4.40 -1.46
CA VAL A 192 10.00 3.07 -0.85
C VAL A 192 8.53 2.68 -0.74
N ASN A 193 8.25 1.42 -1.04
CA ASN A 193 6.97 0.77 -0.76
C ASN A 193 6.95 0.15 0.64
N GLU A 194 5.91 0.44 1.40
CA GLU A 194 5.59 -0.14 2.70
C GLU A 194 6.78 -0.33 3.65
N PRO A 195 7.56 0.75 3.91
CA PRO A 195 8.67 0.66 4.85
C PRO A 195 8.20 0.34 6.27
N ASN A 196 6.90 0.49 6.57
CA ASN A 196 6.30 0.10 7.84
C ASN A 196 5.93 -1.39 7.95
N ILE A 197 6.16 -2.20 6.90
CA ILE A 197 5.89 -3.65 6.90
C ILE A 197 7.15 -4.47 6.71
N GLU A 198 8.06 -4.07 5.83
CA GLU A 198 9.33 -4.79 5.61
C GLU A 198 10.13 -5.07 6.90
N PRO A 199 10.24 -4.13 7.87
CA PRO A 199 10.90 -4.40 9.15
C PRO A 199 10.18 -5.46 9.99
N ILE A 200 8.84 -5.49 9.93
CA ILE A 200 8.03 -6.46 10.69
C ILE A 200 8.14 -7.84 10.03
N GLY A 201 7.93 -7.91 8.71
CA GLY A 201 7.99 -9.16 7.97
C GLY A 201 9.38 -9.80 7.97
N GLY A 202 10.42 -9.00 7.73
CA GLY A 202 11.78 -9.49 7.49
C GLY A 202 12.68 -9.55 8.72
N TYR A 203 12.36 -8.79 9.78
CA TYR A 203 13.24 -8.61 10.94
C TYR A 203 12.54 -8.75 12.31
N ASP A 204 11.22 -8.97 12.34
CA ASP A 204 10.47 -9.27 13.57
C ASP A 204 9.88 -10.69 13.54
N VAL A 205 9.01 -10.95 12.55
CA VAL A 205 8.25 -12.21 12.47
C VAL A 205 8.98 -13.26 11.62
N GLY A 206 9.77 -12.80 10.64
CA GLY A 206 10.57 -13.66 9.76
C GLY A 206 9.74 -14.42 8.72
N PHE A 207 8.76 -13.77 8.08
CA PHE A 207 8.04 -14.33 6.92
C PHE A 207 8.37 -13.62 5.60
N PHE A 208 9.09 -12.50 5.63
CA PHE A 208 9.75 -11.90 4.47
C PHE A 208 11.25 -12.18 4.51
N PRO A 209 11.96 -12.08 3.38
CA PRO A 209 13.41 -11.99 3.40
C PRO A 209 13.87 -10.78 4.25
N PRO A 210 15.04 -10.85 4.92
CA PRO A 210 15.97 -11.97 4.99
C PRO A 210 15.63 -13.01 6.07
N ARG A 211 14.37 -13.08 6.52
CA ARG A 211 13.85 -14.07 7.48
C ARG A 211 14.53 -14.01 8.85
N ARG A 212 14.86 -12.81 9.31
CA ARG A 212 15.47 -12.59 10.63
C ARG A 212 14.39 -12.42 11.69
N CYS A 213 14.56 -13.11 12.82
CA CYS A 213 13.72 -12.98 14.00
C CYS A 213 14.40 -13.64 15.21
N SER A 214 13.81 -13.58 16.40
CA SER A 214 14.37 -14.21 17.61
C SER A 214 13.30 -14.79 18.54
N SER A 215 13.56 -15.97 19.09
CA SER A 215 12.70 -16.61 20.11
C SER A 215 12.49 -15.70 21.34
N PRO A 216 11.28 -15.64 21.94
CA PRO A 216 10.08 -16.45 21.64
C PRO A 216 9.19 -15.87 20.52
N PHE A 217 9.66 -14.86 19.80
CA PHE A 217 8.93 -14.22 18.70
C PHE A 217 9.20 -14.91 17.37
N GLY A 218 8.44 -14.50 16.34
CA GLY A 218 8.53 -15.03 14.99
C GLY A 218 8.04 -16.47 14.83
N ILE A 219 8.20 -17.03 13.62
CA ILE A 219 7.67 -18.36 13.27
C ILE A 219 8.76 -19.42 13.32
N SER A 220 9.92 -19.13 12.74
CA SER A 220 11.03 -20.09 12.59
C SER A 220 12.32 -19.30 12.42
N CYS A 221 12.87 -18.93 13.58
CA CYS A 221 13.95 -17.96 13.70
C CYS A 221 15.29 -18.66 13.86
N ASP A 222 16.13 -18.52 12.84
CA ASP A 222 17.48 -19.11 12.83
C ASP A 222 18.54 -18.08 13.29
N ASP A 223 18.27 -16.79 13.10
CA ASP A 223 19.12 -15.67 13.49
C ASP A 223 18.25 -14.39 13.48
N GLY A 224 18.62 -13.38 14.26
CA GLY A 224 17.84 -12.14 14.36
C GLY A 224 17.76 -11.58 15.77
N ASN A 225 17.14 -10.41 15.86
CA ASN A 225 16.70 -9.84 17.12
C ASN A 225 15.43 -9.01 16.91
N SER A 226 14.28 -9.67 17.04
CA SER A 226 12.93 -9.11 16.92
C SER A 226 12.69 -7.90 17.84
N THR A 227 13.44 -7.81 18.94
CA THR A 227 13.34 -6.70 19.89
C THR A 227 14.03 -5.42 19.40
N THR A 228 14.95 -5.48 18.44
CA THR A 228 15.77 -4.32 18.03
C THR A 228 15.86 -4.10 16.53
N GLU A 229 16.04 -5.16 15.75
CA GLU A 229 16.26 -5.09 14.30
C GLU A 229 15.13 -4.38 13.53
N PRO A 230 13.83 -4.57 13.84
CA PRO A 230 12.75 -3.85 13.15
C PRO A 230 12.88 -2.33 13.26
N TYR A 231 13.29 -1.83 14.43
CA TYR A 231 13.46 -0.38 14.65
C TYR A 231 14.69 0.18 13.94
N ILE A 232 15.77 -0.59 13.83
CA ILE A 232 16.97 -0.22 13.08
C ILE A 232 16.64 -0.13 11.59
N VAL A 233 16.00 -1.16 11.04
CA VAL A 233 15.64 -1.24 9.63
C VAL A 233 14.65 -0.14 9.25
N ALA A 234 13.60 0.06 10.04
CA ALA A 234 12.64 1.13 9.81
C ALA A 234 13.29 2.52 9.81
N HIS A 235 14.25 2.74 10.72
CA HIS A 235 15.02 3.98 10.79
C HIS A 235 15.89 4.18 9.55
N HIS A 236 16.62 3.16 9.10
CA HIS A 236 17.44 3.25 7.89
C HIS A 236 16.61 3.43 6.62
N LEU A 237 15.44 2.78 6.51
CA LEU A 237 14.51 3.01 5.40
C LEU A 237 14.00 4.46 5.36
N LEU A 238 13.65 5.04 6.52
CA LEU A 238 13.24 6.43 6.61
C LEU A 238 14.38 7.40 6.26
N LEU A 239 15.60 7.14 6.71
CA LEU A 239 16.77 7.95 6.36
C LEU A 239 17.14 7.82 4.87
N ALA A 240 17.02 6.62 4.30
CA ALA A 240 17.22 6.36 2.87
C ALA A 240 16.19 7.12 2.01
N HIS A 241 14.91 7.08 2.41
CA HIS A 241 13.86 7.93 1.83
C HIS A 241 14.24 9.41 1.87
N ALA A 242 14.57 9.94 3.05
CA ALA A 242 14.90 11.36 3.23
C ALA A 242 16.14 11.77 2.43
N SER A 243 17.12 10.89 2.32
CA SER A 243 18.34 11.10 1.53
C SER A 243 18.02 11.18 0.02
N ALA A 244 17.22 10.26 -0.52
CA ALA A 244 16.80 10.30 -1.92
C ALA A 244 15.88 11.51 -2.22
N ALA A 245 14.98 11.87 -1.30
CA ALA A 245 14.14 13.07 -1.42
C ALA A 245 14.99 14.35 -1.46
N SER A 246 15.95 14.48 -0.53
CA SER A 246 16.89 15.62 -0.49
C SER A 246 17.74 15.69 -1.76
N LEU A 247 18.19 14.55 -2.28
CA LEU A 247 18.93 14.47 -3.54
C LEU A 247 18.06 14.95 -4.71
N TYR A 248 16.80 14.48 -4.78
CA TYR A 248 15.87 14.87 -5.82
C TYR A 248 15.60 16.38 -5.81
N GLU A 249 15.24 16.93 -4.65
CA GLU A 249 15.00 18.36 -4.44
C GLU A 249 16.21 19.19 -4.87
N GLY A 250 17.41 18.86 -4.36
CA GLY A 250 18.61 19.66 -4.57
C GLY A 250 19.21 19.57 -5.98
N LYS A 251 19.03 18.45 -6.70
CA LYS A 251 19.72 18.18 -7.98
C LYS A 251 18.80 18.12 -9.19
N TYR A 252 17.56 17.65 -9.02
CA TYR A 252 16.69 17.24 -10.13
C TYR A 252 15.36 17.98 -10.21
N GLN A 253 14.71 18.24 -9.08
CA GLN A 253 13.31 18.68 -9.04
C GLN A 253 13.06 19.96 -9.83
N ALA A 254 13.92 20.97 -9.70
CA ALA A 254 13.80 22.22 -10.45
C ALA A 254 13.88 22.05 -11.98
N LYS A 255 14.63 21.05 -12.46
CA LYS A 255 14.81 20.78 -13.91
C LYS A 255 13.78 19.79 -14.44
N GLN A 256 13.41 18.81 -13.63
CA GLN A 256 12.57 17.70 -14.03
C GLN A 256 11.09 17.94 -13.72
N GLY A 257 10.77 18.80 -12.75
CA GLY A 257 9.39 19.16 -12.37
C GLY A 257 8.57 18.00 -11.81
N GLY A 258 9.21 16.97 -11.25
CA GLY A 258 8.52 15.85 -10.62
C GLY A 258 8.22 16.08 -9.14
N LYS A 259 7.45 15.14 -8.58
CA LYS A 259 7.08 15.05 -7.18
C LYS A 259 7.63 13.77 -6.57
N ILE A 260 8.03 13.82 -5.31
CA ILE A 260 8.61 12.69 -4.59
C ILE A 260 7.88 12.41 -3.28
N GLY A 261 7.75 11.14 -2.94
CA GLY A 261 7.11 10.68 -1.72
C GLY A 261 7.54 9.27 -1.34
N LEU A 262 6.80 8.65 -0.44
CA LEU A 262 6.89 7.21 -0.13
C LEU A 262 5.48 6.63 -0.02
N THR A 263 5.37 5.30 -0.01
CA THR A 263 4.07 4.62 0.10
C THR A 263 4.05 3.79 1.38
N LEU A 264 3.05 3.99 2.25
CA LEU A 264 2.87 3.20 3.48
C LEU A 264 1.76 2.17 3.29
N LEU A 265 1.85 1.04 3.98
CA LEU A 265 0.64 0.23 4.21
C LEU A 265 -0.21 0.98 5.23
N GLY A 266 -1.47 1.20 4.91
CA GLY A 266 -2.41 2.00 5.67
C GLY A 266 -3.51 1.16 6.29
N TRP A 267 -3.19 0.09 7.02
CA TRP A 267 -4.21 -0.61 7.81
C TRP A 267 -4.80 0.37 8.82
N TRP A 268 -6.13 0.46 8.83
CA TRP A 268 -6.79 1.20 9.90
C TRP A 268 -7.07 0.26 11.07
N TYR A 269 -6.48 0.56 12.22
CA TYR A 269 -6.69 -0.24 13.42
C TYR A 269 -7.93 0.24 14.18
N GLU A 270 -8.87 -0.66 14.39
CA GLU A 270 -10.08 -0.47 15.20
C GLU A 270 -9.99 -1.25 16.52
N PRO A 271 -10.70 -0.79 17.57
CA PRO A 271 -10.78 -1.53 18.81
C PRO A 271 -11.74 -2.71 18.64
N ALA A 272 -11.34 -3.89 19.11
CA ALA A 272 -12.18 -5.08 19.03
C ALA A 272 -13.45 -4.97 19.89
N THR A 273 -13.38 -4.19 20.97
CA THR A 273 -14.52 -3.87 21.83
C THR A 273 -14.57 -2.37 22.13
N GLN A 274 -15.69 -1.87 22.65
CA GLN A 274 -15.84 -0.45 23.03
C GLN A 274 -15.30 -0.15 24.44
N THR A 275 -14.43 -1.00 24.99
CA THR A 275 -13.78 -0.72 26.27
C THR A 275 -12.76 0.41 26.11
N PRO A 276 -12.55 1.25 27.14
CA PRO A 276 -11.53 2.30 27.09
C PRO A 276 -10.13 1.76 26.74
N GLU A 277 -9.80 0.55 27.20
CA GLU A 277 -8.51 -0.08 26.97
C GLU A 277 -8.29 -0.43 25.49
N ASP A 278 -9.29 -1.04 24.84
CA ASP A 278 -9.20 -1.41 23.43
C ASP A 278 -9.22 -0.16 22.52
N ILE A 279 -10.04 0.85 22.85
CA ILE A 279 -10.04 2.15 22.15
C ILE A 279 -8.64 2.78 22.21
N ALA A 280 -8.01 2.78 23.38
CA ALA A 280 -6.65 3.26 23.52
C ALA A 280 -5.67 2.38 22.74
N ALA A 281 -5.84 1.05 22.72
CA ALA A 281 -5.00 0.12 21.97
C ALA A 281 -5.04 0.38 20.45
N ALA A 282 -6.22 0.62 19.89
CA ALA A 282 -6.38 0.98 18.49
C ALA A 282 -5.67 2.30 18.15
N ALA A 283 -5.82 3.33 19.00
CA ALA A 283 -5.09 4.59 18.83
C ALA A 283 -3.57 4.40 18.89
N ARG A 284 -3.06 3.63 19.88
CA ARG A 284 -1.64 3.29 19.98
C ARG A 284 -1.14 2.56 18.74
N MET A 285 -1.92 1.61 18.23
CA MET A 285 -1.50 0.82 17.07
C MET A 285 -1.46 1.65 15.79
N ASN A 286 -2.38 2.61 15.61
CA ASN A 286 -2.30 3.58 14.51
C ASN A 286 -1.07 4.49 14.63
N ASP A 287 -0.63 4.87 15.85
CA ASP A 287 0.65 5.56 16.05
C ASP A 287 1.85 4.67 15.68
N PHE A 288 1.84 3.40 16.08
CA PHE A 288 2.90 2.44 15.74
C PHE A 288 2.93 2.07 14.25
N HIS A 289 1.81 2.18 13.53
CA HIS A 289 1.71 1.77 12.13
C HIS A 289 1.85 2.94 11.14
N ILE A 290 0.97 3.95 11.24
CA ILE A 290 0.99 5.14 10.37
C ILE A 290 1.93 6.19 10.95
N GLY A 291 1.83 6.43 12.26
CA GLY A 291 2.62 7.44 12.96
C GLY A 291 4.13 7.16 12.95
N TRP A 292 4.55 5.90 12.83
CA TRP A 292 5.96 5.51 12.80
C TRP A 292 6.74 6.22 11.68
N TYR A 293 6.07 6.53 10.56
CA TYR A 293 6.64 7.31 9.45
C TYR A 293 6.06 8.71 9.38
N MET A 294 4.74 8.88 9.51
CA MET A 294 4.11 10.19 9.37
C MET A 294 4.53 11.19 10.46
N HIS A 295 4.80 10.73 11.68
CA HIS A 295 5.18 11.62 12.77
C HIS A 295 6.61 12.19 12.58
N PRO A 296 7.64 11.41 12.22
CA PRO A 296 8.94 11.97 11.83
C PRO A 296 8.85 12.94 10.66
N LEU A 297 8.11 12.59 9.61
CA LEU A 297 7.98 13.39 8.39
C LEU A 297 7.31 14.74 8.64
N VAL A 298 6.33 14.81 9.54
CA VAL A 298 5.54 16.04 9.77
C VAL A 298 6.00 16.84 10.99
N HIS A 299 6.27 16.14 12.09
CA HIS A 299 6.52 16.74 13.40
C HIS A 299 7.99 16.69 13.81
N GLY A 300 8.78 15.82 13.22
CA GLY A 300 10.23 15.79 13.43
C GLY A 300 10.69 14.98 14.65
N ASP A 301 9.99 13.89 14.97
CA ASP A 301 10.51 12.75 15.73
C ASP A 301 9.50 11.59 15.60
N TYR A 302 9.82 10.40 16.08
CA TYR A 302 8.83 9.32 16.24
C TYR A 302 7.71 9.70 17.22
N PRO A 303 6.54 9.03 17.16
CA PRO A 303 5.44 9.28 18.09
C PRO A 303 5.92 9.22 19.55
N PRO A 304 5.52 10.17 20.43
CA PRO A 304 5.96 10.19 21.83
C PRO A 304 5.68 8.90 22.59
N LEU A 305 4.58 8.23 22.25
CA LEU A 305 4.23 6.93 22.80
C LEU A 305 5.22 5.83 22.38
N MET A 306 5.65 5.80 21.12
CA MET A 306 6.68 4.85 20.67
C MET A 306 8.00 5.11 21.41
N ARG A 307 8.42 6.38 21.54
CA ARG A 307 9.59 6.75 22.34
C ARG A 307 9.50 6.23 23.78
N LYS A 308 8.34 6.38 24.41
CA LYS A 308 8.08 5.88 25.77
C LYS A 308 8.15 4.35 25.86
N ASN A 309 7.45 3.64 24.98
CA ASN A 309 7.29 2.19 25.09
C ASN A 309 8.53 1.42 24.60
N VAL A 310 9.11 1.83 23.48
CA VAL A 310 10.27 1.17 22.88
C VAL A 310 11.56 1.57 23.61
N GLY A 311 11.66 2.82 24.06
CA GLY A 311 12.81 3.33 24.80
C GLY A 311 14.07 3.41 23.94
N SER A 312 15.20 3.00 24.50
CA SER A 312 16.52 3.09 23.85
C SER A 312 16.69 2.23 22.60
N ARG A 313 15.77 1.29 22.34
CA ARG A 313 15.78 0.45 21.14
C ARG A 313 15.28 1.19 19.91
N LEU A 314 14.55 2.29 20.09
CA LEU A 314 14.11 3.15 18.99
C LEU A 314 15.24 4.14 18.68
N PRO A 315 15.86 4.10 17.49
CA PRO A 315 16.98 4.99 17.17
C PRO A 315 16.60 6.46 17.28
N SER A 316 17.56 7.30 17.63
CA SER A 316 17.40 8.76 17.69
C SER A 316 17.96 9.40 16.43
N PHE A 317 17.29 10.44 15.93
CA PHE A 317 17.82 11.26 14.85
C PHE A 317 18.89 12.21 15.40
N THR A 318 19.98 12.38 14.67
CA THR A 318 20.84 13.55 14.79
C THR A 318 20.11 14.79 14.28
N ALA A 319 20.60 15.98 14.64
CA ALA A 319 20.00 17.24 14.18
C ALA A 319 19.98 17.35 12.64
N GLU A 320 21.03 16.87 11.97
CA GLU A 320 21.12 16.89 10.50
C GLU A 320 20.19 15.87 9.83
N GLU A 321 20.09 14.65 10.37
CA GLU A 321 19.13 13.66 9.87
C GLU A 321 17.70 14.18 10.03
N LEU A 322 17.38 14.76 11.18
CA LEU A 322 16.06 15.30 11.46
C LEU A 322 15.69 16.44 10.49
N LYS A 323 16.63 17.33 10.20
CA LYS A 323 16.44 18.42 9.23
C LYS A 323 16.12 17.88 7.83
N ARG A 324 16.69 16.73 7.45
CA ARG A 324 16.42 16.08 6.16
C ARG A 324 15.12 15.29 6.15
N VAL A 325 14.74 14.65 7.25
CA VAL A 325 13.52 13.82 7.34
C VAL A 325 12.26 14.69 7.39
N ARG A 326 12.30 15.80 8.12
CA ARG A 326 11.11 16.62 8.31
C ARG A 326 10.74 17.31 7.00
N GLY A 327 9.56 16.99 6.46
CA GLY A 327 9.03 17.56 5.23
C GLY A 327 9.59 16.95 3.95
N SER A 328 10.24 15.78 4.00
CA SER A 328 10.89 15.13 2.84
C SER A 328 9.92 14.49 1.84
N PHE A 329 8.78 15.11 1.57
CA PHE A 329 7.75 14.57 0.66
C PHE A 329 6.86 15.68 0.08
N ASP A 330 6.54 15.55 -1.21
CA ASP A 330 5.50 16.34 -1.90
C ASP A 330 4.11 15.69 -1.77
N PHE A 331 4.08 14.37 -1.62
CA PHE A 331 2.88 13.56 -1.39
C PHE A 331 3.21 12.33 -0.53
N VAL A 332 2.20 11.71 0.06
CA VAL A 332 2.31 10.40 0.68
C VAL A 332 1.35 9.41 0.01
N GLY A 333 1.90 8.26 -0.40
CA GLY A 333 1.14 7.14 -0.90
C GLY A 333 0.61 6.28 0.23
N PHE A 334 -0.58 5.72 0.07
CA PHE A 334 -1.12 4.68 0.94
C PHE A 334 -1.59 3.49 0.12
N ASN A 335 -1.09 2.31 0.48
CA ASN A 335 -1.68 1.04 0.14
C ASN A 335 -2.74 0.77 1.19
N HIS A 336 -4.00 0.59 0.82
CA HIS A 336 -5.10 0.43 1.77
C HIS A 336 -6.00 -0.72 1.35
N TYR A 337 -6.19 -1.68 2.25
CA TYR A 337 -6.99 -2.89 1.97
C TYR A 337 -8.15 -3.10 2.96
N GLY A 338 -8.14 -2.39 4.10
CA GLY A 338 -9.25 -2.40 5.06
C GLY A 338 -8.84 -2.08 6.50
N ALA A 339 -9.57 -2.67 7.44
CA ALA A 339 -9.34 -2.52 8.88
C ALA A 339 -8.83 -3.80 9.56
N ALA A 340 -8.10 -3.62 10.66
CA ALA A 340 -7.69 -4.68 11.56
C ALA A 340 -8.20 -4.40 12.99
N TYR A 341 -8.63 -5.43 13.72
CA TYR A 341 -9.17 -5.26 15.07
C TYR A 341 -8.15 -5.70 16.13
N VAL A 342 -7.93 -4.82 17.10
CA VAL A 342 -6.95 -5.05 18.17
C VAL A 342 -7.58 -4.96 19.56
N LYS A 343 -7.01 -5.73 20.48
CA LYS A 343 -7.29 -5.67 21.92
C LYS A 343 -6.06 -5.16 22.66
N ALA A 344 -6.28 -4.51 23.79
CA ALA A 344 -5.22 -4.15 24.69
C ALA A 344 -4.50 -5.40 25.23
N ASP A 345 -3.18 -5.35 25.28
CA ASP A 345 -2.33 -6.31 25.99
C ASP A 345 -1.28 -5.55 26.81
N LEU A 346 -1.76 -4.76 27.78
CA LEU A 346 -0.92 -3.87 28.59
C LEU A 346 0.13 -4.62 29.41
N SER A 347 -0.13 -5.89 29.74
CA SER A 347 0.79 -6.76 30.47
C SER A 347 2.14 -6.94 29.76
N LYS A 348 2.18 -6.74 28.43
CA LYS A 348 3.43 -6.80 27.66
C LYS A 348 4.40 -5.72 28.08
N LEU A 349 3.94 -4.54 28.47
CA LEU A 349 4.80 -3.41 28.86
C LEU A 349 5.62 -3.68 30.13
N ASP A 350 5.19 -4.63 30.95
CA ASP A 350 5.91 -5.07 32.15
C ASP A 350 7.04 -6.08 31.82
N GLN A 351 7.04 -6.64 30.61
CA GLN A 351 8.03 -7.63 30.17
C GLN A 351 9.31 -6.95 29.70
N LYS A 352 10.46 -7.51 30.08
CA LYS A 352 11.78 -7.01 29.64
C LYS A 352 12.04 -7.25 28.15
N LEU A 353 11.57 -8.39 27.64
CA LEU A 353 11.74 -8.80 26.25
C LEU A 353 10.42 -8.56 25.51
N ARG A 354 10.46 -7.76 24.45
CA ARG A 354 9.29 -7.37 23.65
C ARG A 354 9.64 -7.31 22.17
N ASP A 355 8.74 -7.78 21.32
CA ASP A 355 8.73 -7.52 19.89
C ASP A 355 7.94 -6.23 19.59
N TYR A 356 7.75 -5.92 18.31
CA TYR A 356 7.01 -4.74 17.86
C TYR A 356 5.58 -4.69 18.43
N MET A 357 4.87 -5.82 18.43
CA MET A 357 3.50 -5.92 18.95
C MET A 357 3.46 -5.77 20.48
N GLY A 358 4.44 -6.33 21.18
CA GLY A 358 4.62 -6.16 22.63
C GLY A 358 4.84 -4.70 23.02
N ASP A 359 5.58 -3.93 22.22
CA ASP A 359 5.79 -2.50 22.44
C ASP A 359 4.55 -1.64 22.15
N ALA A 360 3.74 -2.03 21.15
CA ALA A 360 2.43 -1.42 20.93
C ALA A 360 1.44 -1.75 22.07
N ALA A 361 1.72 -2.81 22.84
CA ALA A 361 0.88 -3.36 23.90
C ALA A 361 -0.51 -3.71 23.39
N VAL A 362 -0.55 -4.39 22.25
CA VAL A 362 -1.78 -4.86 21.61
C VAL A 362 -1.62 -6.32 21.18
N LYS A 363 -2.74 -7.00 21.08
CA LYS A 363 -2.86 -8.28 20.38
C LYS A 363 -3.97 -8.18 19.36
N TYR A 364 -3.86 -8.94 18.29
CA TYR A 364 -4.93 -8.97 17.31
C TYR A 364 -6.12 -9.77 17.84
N ASP A 365 -7.31 -9.23 17.65
CA ASP A 365 -8.54 -9.99 17.85
C ASP A 365 -8.91 -10.74 16.57
N THR A 366 -8.88 -10.00 15.46
CA THR A 366 -9.00 -10.53 14.11
C THR A 366 -7.97 -9.86 13.22
N THR A 367 -7.20 -10.66 12.49
CA THR A 367 -6.59 -10.20 11.24
C THR A 367 -6.90 -11.19 10.14
N PRO A 368 -6.76 -10.77 8.87
CA PRO A 368 -6.88 -11.68 7.75
C PRO A 368 -5.81 -12.79 7.76
N PHE A 369 -4.67 -12.54 8.42
CA PHE A 369 -3.47 -13.37 8.31
C PHE A 369 -3.03 -14.03 9.62
N LEU A 370 -3.68 -13.76 10.75
CA LEU A 370 -3.28 -14.24 12.08
C LEU A 370 -4.48 -14.88 12.78
N ASN A 371 -4.24 -16.01 13.45
CA ASN A 371 -5.22 -16.56 14.38
C ASN A 371 -5.20 -15.80 15.73
N SER A 372 -6.11 -16.18 16.65
CA SER A 372 -6.23 -15.57 17.99
C SER A 372 -4.98 -15.72 18.88
N ASN A 373 -3.99 -16.51 18.44
CA ASN A 373 -2.69 -16.69 19.10
C ASN A 373 -1.57 -15.92 18.38
N ASN A 374 -1.90 -14.97 17.49
CA ASN A 374 -0.94 -14.25 16.65
C ASN A 374 -0.06 -15.16 15.77
N GLN A 375 -0.50 -16.36 15.41
CA GLN A 375 0.20 -17.20 14.44
C GLN A 375 -0.32 -16.92 13.04
N LEU A 376 0.61 -16.81 12.07
CA LEU A 376 0.29 -16.64 10.66
C LEU A 376 -0.56 -17.80 10.15
N LEU A 377 -1.79 -17.46 9.80
CA LEU A 377 -2.69 -18.30 9.04
C LEU A 377 -2.48 -17.94 7.58
N PHE A 378 -1.59 -18.67 6.90
CA PHE A 378 -1.56 -18.72 5.43
C PHE A 378 -2.78 -19.47 4.85
N GLY A 379 -3.86 -19.57 5.64
CA GLY A 379 -5.12 -20.21 5.31
C GLY A 379 -6.21 -19.16 5.14
N LEU A 380 -6.99 -19.30 4.09
CA LEU A 380 -8.05 -18.38 3.71
C LEU A 380 -9.26 -18.57 4.62
N LYS A 381 -9.42 -17.74 5.64
CA LYS A 381 -10.71 -17.64 6.31
C LYS A 381 -11.70 -16.93 5.38
N SER A 382 -12.94 -17.41 5.37
CA SER A 382 -14.06 -16.70 4.74
C SER A 382 -14.17 -15.29 5.35
N GLY A 383 -13.98 -14.26 4.52
CA GLY A 383 -13.99 -12.85 4.95
C GLY A 383 -12.63 -12.14 4.87
N PHE A 384 -11.56 -12.83 4.47
CA PHE A 384 -10.33 -12.19 3.99
C PHE A 384 -10.72 -11.23 2.86
N MET A 385 -10.74 -9.92 3.15
CA MET A 385 -11.20 -8.80 2.30
C MET A 385 -12.70 -8.45 2.29
N SER A 386 -13.42 -8.65 3.38
CA SER A 386 -14.68 -7.92 3.56
C SER A 386 -14.45 -6.42 3.36
N SER A 387 -15.24 -5.80 2.47
CA SER A 387 -15.16 -4.37 2.15
C SER A 387 -15.38 -3.53 3.42
N THR A 388 -14.42 -2.67 3.77
CA THR A 388 -14.48 -1.78 4.94
C THR A 388 -14.15 -0.33 4.53
N PRO A 389 -14.87 0.27 3.57
CA PRO A 389 -14.54 1.58 3.01
C PRO A 389 -14.56 2.72 4.04
N TRP A 390 -15.29 2.56 5.15
CA TRP A 390 -15.25 3.48 6.28
C TRP A 390 -13.86 3.57 6.95
N ALA A 391 -13.04 2.53 6.84
CA ALA A 391 -11.67 2.47 7.34
C ALA A 391 -10.77 3.44 6.57
N LEU A 392 -10.92 3.48 5.25
CA LEU A 392 -10.24 4.46 4.40
C LEU A 392 -10.60 5.89 4.80
N LYS A 393 -11.90 6.16 5.03
CA LYS A 393 -12.36 7.49 5.48
C LYS A 393 -11.74 7.89 6.81
N LYS A 394 -11.65 6.96 7.78
CA LYS A 394 -11.00 7.22 9.07
C LYS A 394 -9.50 7.46 8.92
N MET A 395 -8.81 6.70 8.09
CA MET A 395 -7.38 6.91 7.79
C MET A 395 -7.14 8.29 7.16
N LEU A 396 -7.92 8.66 6.13
CA LEU A 396 -7.82 9.96 5.47
C LEU A 396 -8.14 11.12 6.42
N GLY A 397 -9.20 11.00 7.22
CA GLY A 397 -9.53 11.96 8.27
C GLY A 397 -8.44 12.07 9.35
N HIS A 398 -7.78 10.95 9.70
CA HIS A 398 -6.66 10.95 10.63
C HIS A 398 -5.46 11.73 10.06
N LEU A 399 -5.13 11.56 8.78
CA LEU A 399 -4.08 12.31 8.09
C LEU A 399 -4.42 13.81 8.02
N GLN A 400 -5.67 14.13 7.70
CA GLN A 400 -6.19 15.48 7.69
C GLN A 400 -6.00 16.18 9.04
N LEU A 401 -6.40 15.51 10.14
CA LEU A 401 -6.42 16.10 11.48
C LEU A 401 -5.07 16.08 12.20
N LYS A 402 -4.26 15.03 12.02
CA LYS A 402 -3.02 14.82 12.80
C LYS A 402 -1.74 15.18 12.05
N TYR A 403 -1.80 15.18 10.72
CA TYR A 403 -0.60 15.26 9.87
C TYR A 403 -0.65 16.39 8.84
N LYS A 404 -1.44 17.44 9.13
CA LYS A 404 -1.53 18.68 8.33
C LYS A 404 -2.09 18.50 6.91
N ASN A 405 -2.98 17.52 6.73
CA ASN A 405 -3.69 17.27 5.47
C ASN A 405 -2.76 17.23 4.23
N PRO A 406 -1.76 16.33 4.23
CA PRO A 406 -0.81 16.23 3.12
C PRO A 406 -1.51 15.82 1.83
N VAL A 407 -0.86 16.00 0.69
CA VAL A 407 -1.33 15.37 -0.56
C VAL A 407 -1.25 13.86 -0.41
N VAL A 408 -2.37 13.17 -0.63
CA VAL A 408 -2.47 11.71 -0.51
C VAL A 408 -2.75 11.09 -1.87
N MET A 409 -2.04 10.00 -2.17
CA MET A 409 -2.36 9.09 -3.28
C MET A 409 -2.74 7.73 -2.70
N ILE A 410 -3.89 7.16 -3.06
CA ILE A 410 -4.19 5.76 -2.77
C ILE A 410 -3.46 4.93 -3.83
N HIS A 411 -2.28 4.40 -3.50
CA HIS A 411 -1.39 3.73 -4.47
C HIS A 411 -1.73 2.26 -4.70
N GLU A 412 -2.42 1.64 -3.75
CA GLU A 412 -2.97 0.31 -3.90
C GLU A 412 -4.30 0.22 -3.14
N ASN A 413 -5.34 -0.25 -3.82
CA ASN A 413 -6.56 -0.76 -3.21
C ASN A 413 -7.11 -1.87 -4.08
N GLY A 414 -7.43 -3.01 -3.48
CA GLY A 414 -7.57 -4.24 -4.23
C GLY A 414 -8.21 -5.37 -3.45
N ALA A 415 -8.67 -6.36 -4.19
CA ALA A 415 -9.35 -7.51 -3.66
C ALA A 415 -8.92 -8.76 -4.43
N ALA A 416 -8.28 -9.73 -3.77
CA ALA A 416 -8.00 -11.05 -4.31
C ALA A 416 -9.12 -12.10 -4.18
N SER A 417 -9.15 -13.03 -5.13
CA SER A 417 -9.86 -14.30 -5.00
C SER A 417 -8.86 -15.43 -5.01
N ILE A 418 -9.26 -16.63 -4.56
CA ILE A 418 -8.51 -17.85 -4.86
C ILE A 418 -8.26 -17.90 -6.37
N ALA A 419 -7.01 -18.11 -6.75
CA ALA A 419 -6.63 -18.30 -8.13
C ALA A 419 -7.16 -19.65 -8.60
N GLU A 420 -8.07 -19.63 -9.57
CA GLU A 420 -8.61 -20.86 -10.14
C GLU A 420 -7.75 -21.30 -11.34
N PRO A 421 -7.38 -22.59 -11.42
CA PRO A 421 -6.61 -23.09 -12.54
C PRO A 421 -7.47 -23.10 -13.81
N SER A 422 -6.89 -22.57 -14.90
CA SER A 422 -7.28 -22.69 -16.31
C SER A 422 -8.18 -21.62 -16.93
N ALA A 423 -7.65 -21.08 -18.04
CA ALA A 423 -8.35 -20.33 -19.07
C ALA A 423 -9.48 -21.17 -19.67
N GLY A 424 -10.72 -20.69 -19.52
CA GLY A 424 -11.87 -21.30 -20.19
C GLY A 424 -13.19 -20.71 -19.75
N ASN A 425 -13.34 -20.47 -18.45
CA ASN A 425 -14.46 -19.72 -17.87
C ASN A 425 -13.91 -18.90 -16.70
N ALA A 426 -13.35 -17.72 -16.97
CA ALA A 426 -12.93 -16.81 -15.92
C ALA A 426 -14.12 -16.56 -14.98
N PRO A 427 -14.05 -16.91 -13.68
CA PRO A 427 -15.12 -16.66 -12.74
C PRO A 427 -15.46 -15.16 -12.75
N ASP A 428 -16.75 -14.86 -12.73
CA ASP A 428 -17.27 -13.50 -12.67
C ASP A 428 -16.82 -12.84 -11.36
N ASP A 429 -15.78 -12.02 -11.41
CA ASP A 429 -15.19 -11.34 -10.25
C ASP A 429 -15.94 -10.07 -9.84
N LYS A 430 -17.28 -10.08 -9.96
CA LYS A 430 -18.16 -8.98 -9.52
C LYS A 430 -17.90 -8.50 -8.10
N PHE A 431 -17.46 -9.39 -7.20
CA PHE A 431 -17.10 -9.00 -5.83
C PHE A 431 -15.96 -7.97 -5.83
N ARG A 432 -14.99 -8.07 -6.76
CA ARG A 432 -13.88 -7.13 -6.92
C ARG A 432 -14.38 -5.79 -7.44
N SER A 433 -15.28 -5.78 -8.42
CA SER A 433 -15.97 -4.55 -8.84
C SER A 433 -16.69 -3.88 -7.68
N GLN A 434 -17.44 -4.64 -6.87
CA GLN A 434 -18.16 -4.10 -5.71
C GLN A 434 -17.20 -3.53 -4.67
N TYR A 435 -16.12 -4.24 -4.36
CA TYR A 435 -15.09 -3.76 -3.45
C TYR A 435 -14.49 -2.43 -3.95
N LEU A 436 -14.04 -2.37 -5.20
CA LEU A 436 -13.46 -1.15 -5.76
C LEU A 436 -14.46 0.00 -5.79
N GLN A 437 -15.73 -0.27 -6.14
CA GLN A 437 -16.81 0.69 -6.09
C GLN A 437 -16.94 1.32 -4.69
N ASP A 438 -17.02 0.51 -3.64
CA ASP A 438 -17.18 0.98 -2.26
C ASP A 438 -16.04 1.92 -1.82
N TYR A 439 -14.79 1.60 -2.19
CA TYR A 439 -13.62 2.39 -1.82
C TYR A 439 -13.45 3.65 -2.69
N ILE A 440 -13.80 3.60 -3.97
CA ILE A 440 -13.81 4.79 -4.84
C ILE A 440 -14.84 5.80 -4.32
N GLU A 441 -16.01 5.34 -3.87
CA GLU A 441 -17.02 6.20 -3.23
C GLU A 441 -16.52 6.81 -1.92
N ALA A 442 -15.94 6.01 -1.03
CA ALA A 442 -15.35 6.53 0.19
C ALA A 442 -14.21 7.52 -0.06
N THR A 443 -13.45 7.36 -1.15
CA THR A 443 -12.42 8.30 -1.58
C THR A 443 -13.06 9.63 -1.99
N LEU A 444 -14.12 9.60 -2.81
CA LEU A 444 -14.86 10.79 -3.22
C LEU A 444 -15.49 11.51 -2.03
N GLU A 445 -16.13 10.78 -1.12
CA GLU A 445 -16.70 11.33 0.11
C GLU A 445 -15.64 12.01 0.98
N SER A 446 -14.47 11.37 1.14
CA SER A 446 -13.36 11.94 1.92
C SER A 446 -12.80 13.20 1.26
N SER A 447 -12.69 13.20 -0.08
CA SER A 447 -12.29 14.37 -0.86
C SER A 447 -13.26 15.53 -0.67
N ARG A 448 -14.58 15.27 -0.77
CA ARG A 448 -15.65 16.26 -0.51
C ARG A 448 -15.63 16.77 0.94
N ASN A 449 -15.15 15.96 1.88
CA ASN A 449 -14.97 16.33 3.29
C ASN A 449 -13.59 16.98 3.58
N GLY A 450 -12.85 17.36 2.54
CA GLY A 450 -11.63 18.17 2.66
C GLY A 450 -10.34 17.39 2.85
N SER A 451 -10.36 16.06 2.77
CA SER A 451 -9.12 15.27 2.69
C SER A 451 -8.43 15.55 1.36
N ASN A 452 -7.14 15.86 1.38
CA ASN A 452 -6.36 16.19 0.18
C ASN A 452 -5.91 14.94 -0.59
N VAL A 453 -6.87 14.09 -0.97
CA VAL A 453 -6.63 12.90 -1.80
C VAL A 453 -6.72 13.26 -3.28
N GLN A 454 -5.68 12.91 -4.05
CA GLN A 454 -5.50 13.33 -5.45
C GLN A 454 -5.36 12.19 -6.45
N GLY A 455 -5.38 10.94 -5.99
CA GLY A 455 -5.35 9.80 -6.90
C GLY A 455 -5.75 8.48 -6.24
N TYR A 456 -6.18 7.55 -7.08
CA TYR A 456 -6.61 6.21 -6.69
C TYR A 456 -6.10 5.18 -7.70
N PHE A 457 -5.35 4.21 -7.21
CA PHE A 457 -4.67 3.19 -7.99
C PHE A 457 -5.16 1.81 -7.56
N VAL A 458 -5.67 1.05 -8.52
CA VAL A 458 -6.13 -0.31 -8.28
C VAL A 458 -4.93 -1.25 -8.11
N TRP A 459 -4.98 -2.11 -7.09
CA TRP A 459 -4.11 -3.28 -6.98
C TRP A 459 -4.89 -4.55 -7.36
N SER A 460 -4.52 -5.28 -8.41
CA SER A 460 -3.39 -5.07 -9.32
C SER A 460 -3.83 -5.08 -10.78
N PHE A 461 -2.92 -4.69 -11.67
CA PHE A 461 -3.14 -4.77 -13.11
C PHE A 461 -3.31 -6.22 -13.59
N LEU A 462 -2.30 -7.04 -13.34
CA LEU A 462 -2.28 -8.47 -13.66
C LEU A 462 -2.42 -9.28 -12.38
N ASP A 463 -2.83 -10.54 -12.48
CA ASP A 463 -2.49 -11.50 -11.43
C ASP A 463 -0.97 -11.55 -11.29
N VAL A 464 -0.50 -11.68 -10.05
CA VAL A 464 0.90 -11.51 -9.70
C VAL A 464 1.40 -12.70 -8.89
N PHE A 465 2.73 -12.83 -8.77
CA PHE A 465 3.29 -13.59 -7.65
C PHE A 465 3.02 -12.79 -6.36
N GLU A 466 2.16 -13.30 -5.48
CA GLU A 466 1.80 -12.61 -4.24
C GLU A 466 2.73 -13.00 -3.10
N TYR A 467 3.38 -12.04 -2.44
CA TYR A 467 4.46 -12.29 -1.48
C TYR A 467 4.10 -13.30 -0.38
N LEU A 468 2.87 -13.25 0.12
CA LEU A 468 2.39 -14.16 1.19
C LEU A 468 1.75 -15.45 0.68
N PHE A 469 1.33 -15.49 -0.58
CA PHE A 469 0.45 -16.55 -1.08
C PHE A 469 0.94 -17.22 -2.36
N GLY A 470 2.09 -16.83 -2.90
CA GLY A 470 2.57 -17.29 -4.20
C GLY A 470 1.50 -17.02 -5.27
N TYR A 471 1.12 -18.06 -6.02
CA TYR A 471 0.08 -17.95 -7.05
C TYR A 471 -1.32 -18.36 -6.56
N ARG A 472 -1.53 -18.56 -5.26
CA ARG A 472 -2.84 -19.01 -4.72
C ARG A 472 -3.93 -17.94 -4.78
N MET A 473 -3.55 -16.66 -4.91
CA MET A 473 -4.46 -15.53 -4.86
C MET A 473 -4.29 -14.65 -6.10
N GLY A 474 -5.39 -14.39 -6.81
CA GLY A 474 -5.42 -13.51 -7.96
C GLY A 474 -5.98 -12.13 -7.61
N PHE A 475 -5.16 -11.09 -7.66
CA PHE A 475 -5.54 -9.68 -7.45
C PHE A 475 -5.89 -8.95 -8.76
N GLY A 476 -5.48 -9.49 -9.92
CA GLY A 476 -5.48 -8.76 -11.17
C GLY A 476 -6.88 -8.42 -11.69
N LEU A 477 -7.03 -7.22 -12.26
CA LEU A 477 -8.15 -6.94 -13.15
C LEU A 477 -8.06 -7.78 -14.44
N TYR A 478 -6.84 -8.06 -14.88
CA TYR A 478 -6.54 -9.08 -15.87
C TYR A 478 -5.95 -10.30 -15.16
N GLY A 479 -6.53 -11.48 -15.40
CA GLY A 479 -5.90 -12.71 -14.95
C GLY A 479 -4.77 -13.12 -15.87
N VAL A 480 -3.84 -13.93 -15.36
CA VAL A 480 -2.72 -14.50 -16.12
C VAL A 480 -2.82 -16.02 -16.06
N ASP A 481 -2.74 -16.69 -17.20
CA ASP A 481 -2.59 -18.14 -17.22
C ASP A 481 -1.14 -18.54 -16.93
N PHE A 482 -0.83 -18.79 -15.65
CA PHE A 482 0.49 -19.24 -15.19
C PHE A 482 0.82 -20.70 -15.57
N ASN A 483 -0.11 -21.44 -16.18
CA ASN A 483 0.18 -22.77 -16.75
C ASN A 483 0.55 -22.68 -18.23
N SER A 484 0.19 -21.59 -18.90
CA SER A 484 0.57 -21.32 -20.29
C SER A 484 2.00 -20.79 -20.35
N GLU A 485 2.83 -21.33 -21.25
CA GLU A 485 4.14 -20.77 -21.59
C GLU A 485 4.00 -19.33 -22.11
N GLU A 486 2.90 -19.03 -22.80
CA GLU A 486 2.62 -17.70 -23.33
C GLU A 486 2.16 -16.68 -22.29
N ARG A 487 1.95 -17.10 -21.03
CA ARG A 487 1.47 -16.25 -19.94
C ARG A 487 0.26 -15.40 -20.37
N THR A 488 -0.70 -16.02 -21.05
CA THR A 488 -1.82 -15.32 -21.67
C THR A 488 -2.61 -14.48 -20.65
N ARG A 489 -2.86 -13.21 -20.97
CA ARG A 489 -3.73 -12.32 -20.18
C ARG A 489 -5.19 -12.51 -20.57
N TYR A 490 -6.10 -12.55 -19.60
CA TYR A 490 -7.54 -12.58 -19.85
C TYR A 490 -8.29 -11.53 -19.02
N GLN A 491 -9.20 -10.81 -19.67
CA GLN A 491 -9.94 -9.71 -19.07
C GLN A 491 -11.05 -10.24 -18.14
N ARG A 492 -11.08 -9.77 -16.87
CA ARG A 492 -12.16 -10.09 -15.92
C ARG A 492 -13.32 -9.10 -15.98
N HIS A 493 -14.40 -9.37 -15.23
CA HIS A 493 -15.53 -8.45 -15.11
C HIS A 493 -15.09 -7.11 -14.51
N SER A 494 -14.23 -7.13 -13.49
CA SER A 494 -13.68 -5.93 -12.86
C SER A 494 -12.90 -5.03 -13.82
N ALA A 495 -12.11 -5.58 -14.74
CA ALA A 495 -11.47 -4.80 -15.81
C ALA A 495 -12.49 -4.09 -16.71
N LYS A 496 -13.55 -4.80 -17.13
CA LYS A 496 -14.62 -4.22 -17.96
C LYS A 496 -15.38 -3.13 -17.22
N TRP A 497 -15.72 -3.36 -15.95
CA TRP A 497 -16.40 -2.40 -15.08
C TRP A 497 -15.55 -1.13 -14.89
N PHE A 498 -14.26 -1.29 -14.52
CA PHE A 498 -13.39 -0.16 -14.26
C PHE A 498 -13.15 0.66 -15.53
N ALA A 499 -12.91 0.00 -16.67
CA ALA A 499 -12.79 0.67 -17.96
C ALA A 499 -14.09 1.42 -18.37
N GLY A 500 -15.25 0.89 -18.01
CA GLY A 500 -16.54 1.56 -18.18
C GLY A 500 -16.62 2.86 -17.38
N PHE A 501 -16.27 2.82 -16.09
CA PHE A 501 -16.22 3.98 -15.21
C PHE A 501 -15.22 5.05 -15.73
N LEU A 502 -14.01 4.64 -16.12
CA LEU A 502 -12.97 5.55 -16.62
C LEU A 502 -13.37 6.27 -17.90
N ARG A 503 -14.24 5.67 -18.72
CA ARG A 503 -14.81 6.27 -19.95
C ARG A 503 -16.09 7.09 -19.70
N GLY A 504 -16.35 7.48 -18.46
CA GLY A 504 -17.49 8.32 -18.09
C GLY A 504 -18.79 7.55 -17.81
N GLY A 505 -18.71 6.22 -17.72
CA GLY A 505 -19.80 5.41 -17.19
C GLY A 505 -20.04 5.68 -15.71
N GLU A 506 -21.25 5.38 -15.26
CA GLU A 506 -21.62 5.47 -13.85
C GLU A 506 -20.85 4.42 -13.03
N LEU A 507 -20.39 4.82 -11.84
CA LEU A 507 -19.64 3.97 -10.92
C LEU A 507 -20.50 2.80 -10.40
N ARG A 508 -21.77 3.11 -10.08
CA ARG A 508 -22.84 2.14 -9.82
C ARG A 508 -23.75 2.08 -11.05
N PRO A 509 -23.37 1.36 -12.13
CA PRO A 509 -24.25 1.25 -13.29
C PRO A 509 -25.62 0.73 -12.84
N VAL A 510 -26.71 1.41 -13.25
CA VAL A 510 -28.09 1.06 -12.88
C VAL A 510 -28.27 -0.45 -12.94
N ALA A 511 -28.62 -1.05 -11.80
CA ALA A 511 -28.89 -2.47 -11.73
C ALA A 511 -29.94 -2.83 -12.80
N LEU A 512 -29.61 -3.77 -13.69
CA LEU A 512 -30.64 -4.43 -14.49
C LEU A 512 -31.71 -4.93 -13.50
N PRO A 513 -33.00 -4.66 -13.76
CA PRO A 513 -34.06 -4.78 -12.77
C PRO A 513 -34.07 -6.19 -12.14
N GLY A 514 -33.82 -6.26 -10.82
CA GLY A 514 -33.89 -7.54 -10.09
C GLY A 514 -33.10 -7.69 -8.79
N LYS A 515 -32.19 -6.78 -8.42
CA LYS A 515 -31.50 -6.84 -7.12
C LYS A 515 -31.40 -5.48 -6.46
N ALA A 516 -32.20 -5.28 -5.41
CA ALA A 516 -32.01 -4.20 -4.45
C ALA A 516 -30.79 -4.55 -3.59
N TYR A 517 -29.80 -3.66 -3.54
CA TYR A 517 -28.73 -3.73 -2.54
C TYR A 517 -29.25 -3.10 -1.24
N SER A 518 -29.13 -3.84 -0.13
CA SER A 518 -29.59 -3.43 1.20
C SER A 518 -28.87 -2.16 1.68
N GLN A 519 -29.65 -1.27 2.30
CA GLN A 519 -29.24 0.00 2.91
C GLN A 519 -28.23 -0.15 4.05
#